data_AF-A0A6A4ZEK8-F1
#
_entry.id   AF-A0A6A4ZEK8-F1
#
_cell.length_a   1.000
_cell.length_b   1.000
_cell.length_c   1.000
_cell.angle_alpha   90.00
_cell.angle_beta   90.00
_cell.angle_gamma   90.00
#
_symmetry.space_group_name_H-M   'P 1'
#
loop_
_entity.id
_entity.type
_entity.pdbx_description
1 polymer ?
#
loop_
_entity_poly.entity_id
_entity_poly.type
_entity_poly.pdbx_seq_one_letter_code
_entity_poly.pdbx_strand_id
1 'polypeptide(L)'
;MVSFLKNPSALSQVLIVAFVCFCCPGMFNALTSITAGIADDDIDYNGTCILYAFFALFGLFAGGVVNAIGPKLTLFFGSFGYTLYA
;
A
#
# COMPACT_ATOMS: atom_id res chain seq x y z
N MET A 1 0.90 14.60 -21.58
CA MET A 1 0.27 14.08 -20.35
C MET A 1 1.40 13.48 -19.52
N VAL A 2 2.17 14.26 -18.76
CA VAL A 2 1.96 14.60 -17.34
C VAL A 2 2.79 15.87 -17.05
N SER A 3 2.19 17.05 -17.14
CA SER A 3 2.84 18.33 -16.79
C SER A 3 2.47 18.83 -15.38
N PHE A 4 1.64 18.09 -14.65
CA PHE A 4 1.09 18.50 -13.35
C PHE A 4 2.14 18.47 -12.20
N LEU A 5 3.32 17.90 -12.43
CA LEU A 5 4.33 17.62 -11.39
C LEU A 5 5.58 18.51 -11.45
N LYS A 6 5.62 19.53 -12.30
CA LYS A 6 6.83 20.35 -12.47
C LYS A 6 7.15 21.22 -11.25
N ASN A 7 6.15 21.57 -10.41
CA ASN A 7 6.30 22.19 -9.08
C ASN A 7 4.99 22.10 -8.23
N PRO A 8 4.61 20.94 -7.67
CA PRO A 8 3.47 20.85 -6.76
C PRO A 8 3.84 21.50 -5.42
N SER A 9 3.04 22.46 -4.95
CA SER A 9 3.22 23.10 -3.64
C SER A 9 3.29 22.04 -2.54
N ALA A 10 4.04 22.29 -1.46
CA ALA A 10 4.19 21.33 -0.36
C ALA A 10 2.82 20.82 0.16
N LEU A 11 1.82 21.69 0.21
CA LEU A 11 0.43 21.34 0.53
C LEU A 11 -0.16 20.29 -0.40
N SER A 12 -0.01 20.46 -1.72
CA SER A 12 -0.56 19.49 -2.69
C SER A 12 0.10 18.10 -2.58
N GLN A 13 1.40 18.05 -2.28
CA GLN A 13 2.11 16.77 -2.08
C GLN A 13 1.60 16.06 -0.82
N VAL A 14 1.47 16.80 0.29
CA VAL A 14 0.98 16.26 1.55
C VAL A 14 -0.46 15.79 1.43
N LEU A 15 -1.33 16.54 0.74
CA LEU A 15 -2.71 16.14 0.51
C LEU A 15 -2.84 14.85 -0.30
N ILE A 16 -2.00 14.66 -1.32
CA ILE A 16 -1.97 13.43 -2.12
C ILE A 16 -1.53 12.25 -1.25
N VAL A 17 -0.46 12.41 -0.45
CA VAL A 17 -0.01 11.36 0.47
C VAL A 17 -1.06 11.03 1.52
N ALA A 18 -1.69 12.05 2.12
CA ALA A 18 -2.74 11.87 3.11
C ALA A 18 -3.94 11.11 2.53
N PHE A 19 -4.34 11.41 1.30
CA PHE A 19 -5.44 10.71 0.63
C PHE A 19 -5.10 9.24 0.37
N VAL A 20 -3.89 8.94 -0.10
CA VAL A 20 -3.42 7.56 -0.31
C VAL A 20 -3.37 6.79 1.01
N CYS A 21 -2.76 7.37 2.05
CA CYS A 21 -2.69 6.76 3.38
C CYS A 21 -4.07 6.56 4.02
N PHE A 22 -5.03 7.45 3.75
CA PHE A 22 -6.43 7.30 4.19
C PHE A 22 -7.15 6.17 3.45
N CYS A 23 -6.87 5.96 2.17
CA CYS A 23 -7.50 4.91 1.36
C CYS A 23 -6.94 3.51 1.68
N CYS A 24 -5.66 3.39 2.06
CA CYS A 24 -5.02 2.12 2.42
C CYS A 24 -5.79 1.26 3.47
N PRO A 25 -6.15 1.78 4.66
CA PRO A 25 -6.88 0.97 5.64
C PRO A 25 -8.29 0.59 5.17
N GLY A 26 -8.92 1.41 4.34
CA GLY A 26 -10.24 1.11 3.77
C GLY A 26 -10.21 -0.08 2.82
N MET A 27 -9.19 -0.15 1.95
CA MET A 27 -9.03 -1.25 1.00
C MET A 27 -8.67 -2.55 1.71
N PHE A 28 -7.75 -2.50 2.69
CA PHE A 28 -7.41 -3.66 3.50
C PHE A 28 -8.63 -4.23 4.25
N ASN A 29 -9.40 -3.38 4.92
CA ASN A 29 -10.60 -3.82 5.65
C ASN A 29 -11.68 -4.39 4.71
N ALA A 30 -11.85 -3.82 3.51
CA ALA A 30 -12.78 -4.35 2.52
C ALA A 30 -12.36 -5.73 2.02
N LEU A 31 -11.08 -5.94 1.69
CA LEU A 31 -10.56 -7.24 1.27
C LEU A 31 -10.70 -8.30 2.37
N THR A 32 -10.32 -7.97 3.60
CA THR A 32 -10.47 -8.86 4.75
C THR A 32 -11.94 -9.23 4.99
N SER A 33 -12.89 -8.32 4.74
CA SER A 33 -14.32 -8.62 4.85
C SER A 33 -14.83 -9.56 3.74
N ILE A 34 -14.19 -9.57 2.56
CA ILE A 34 -14.52 -10.49 1.46
C ILE A 34 -13.99 -11.90 1.79
N THR A 35 -12.76 -12.00 2.31
CA THR A 35 -12.16 -13.29 2.69
C THR A 35 -12.74 -13.88 3.97
N ALA A 36 -13.36 -13.08 4.85
CA ALA A 36 -14.07 -13.56 6.04
C ALA A 36 -15.27 -14.51 5.73
N GLY A 37 -15.68 -14.62 4.46
CA GLY A 37 -16.67 -15.60 4.00
C GLY A 37 -16.09 -16.94 3.54
N ILE A 38 -14.76 -17.12 3.57
CA ILE A 38 -14.10 -18.38 3.23
C ILE A 38 -14.37 -19.40 4.35
N ALA A 39 -14.94 -20.55 4.01
CA ALA A 39 -15.34 -21.59 4.96
C ALA A 39 -14.18 -22.45 5.49
N ASP A 40 -12.97 -22.22 4.99
CA ASP A 40 -11.75 -22.96 5.33
C ASP A 40 -10.82 -22.07 6.16
N ASP A 41 -10.77 -22.34 7.47
CA ASP A 41 -10.00 -21.57 8.45
C ASP A 41 -8.48 -21.65 8.21
N ASP A 42 -7.97 -22.73 7.60
CA ASP A 42 -6.53 -22.89 7.34
C ASP A 42 -6.05 -21.92 6.25
N ILE A 43 -6.90 -21.64 5.26
CA ILE A 43 -6.58 -20.69 4.18
C ILE A 43 -6.54 -19.26 4.71
N ASP A 44 -7.50 -18.87 5.55
CA ASP A 44 -7.57 -17.53 6.14
C ASP A 44 -6.38 -17.25 7.07
N TYR A 45 -6.05 -18.23 7.93
CA TYR A 45 -4.90 -18.13 8.83
C TYR A 45 -3.58 -18.02 8.05
N ASN A 46 -3.36 -18.87 7.05
CA ASN A 46 -2.15 -18.84 6.24
C ASN A 46 -2.04 -17.54 5.43
N GLY A 47 -3.15 -17.03 4.87
CA GLY A 47 -3.18 -15.76 4.15
C GLY A 47 -2.74 -14.59 5.03
N THR A 48 -3.30 -14.50 6.23
CA THR A 48 -2.95 -13.47 7.21
C THR A 48 -1.48 -13.59 7.65
N CYS A 49 -0.99 -14.81 7.89
CA CYS A 49 0.40 -15.05 8.28
C CYS A 49 1.39 -14.60 7.20
N ILE A 50 1.11 -14.94 5.94
CA ILE A 50 1.93 -14.55 4.78
C ILE A 50 1.95 -13.03 4.61
N LEU A 51 0.79 -12.38 4.74
CA LEU A 51 0.69 -10.91 4.67
C LEU A 51 1.60 -10.24 5.71
N TYR A 52 1.53 -10.66 6.97
CA TYR A 52 2.38 -10.11 8.02
C TYR A 52 3.87 -10.44 7.84
N ALA A 53 4.20 -11.62 7.30
CA ALA A 53 5.58 -11.99 6.99
C ALA A 53 6.17 -11.05 5.92
N PHE A 54 5.44 -10.78 4.84
CA PHE A 54 5.84 -9.80 3.84
C PHE A 54 5.88 -8.38 4.41
N PHE A 55 4.93 -8.01 5.26
CA PHE A 55 4.93 -6.70 5.91
C PHE A 55 6.18 -6.48 6.77
N ALA A 56 6.62 -7.50 7.51
CA ALA A 56 7.86 -7.44 8.29
C ALA A 56 9.10 -7.30 7.39
N LEU A 57 9.17 -8.09 6.31
CA LEU A 57 10.27 -8.03 5.35
C LEU A 57 10.34 -6.67 4.65
N PHE A 58 9.26 -6.24 4.00
CA PHE A 58 9.24 -4.98 3.29
C PHE A 58 9.34 -3.78 4.23
N GLY A 59 8.81 -3.85 5.45
CA GLY A 59 8.95 -2.81 6.46
C GLY A 59 10.41 -2.52 6.84
N LEU A 60 11.26 -3.56 6.88
CA LEU A 60 12.70 -3.40 7.14
C LEU A 60 13.41 -2.63 6.02
N PHE A 61 13.07 -2.90 4.76
CA PHE A 61 13.75 -2.32 3.60
C PHE A 61 13.09 -1.05 3.05
N ALA A 62 11.82 -0.80 3.38
CA ALA A 62 11.03 0.30 2.82
C ALA A 62 11.69 1.66 3.04
N GLY A 63 12.24 1.92 4.23
CA GLY A 63 12.93 3.18 4.52
C GLY A 63 14.16 3.40 3.63
N GLY A 64 14.95 2.35 3.40
CA GLY A 64 16.12 2.42 2.51
C GLY A 64 15.70 2.63 1.05
N VAL A 65 14.68 1.92 0.60
CA VAL A 65 14.15 2.02 -0.77
C VAL A 65 13.56 3.41 -1.04
N VAL A 66 12.76 3.97 -0.14
CA VAL A 66 12.17 5.32 -0.28
C VAL A 66 13.26 6.39 -0.41
N ASN A 67 14.35 6.27 0.34
CA ASN A 67 15.48 7.20 0.24
C ASN A 67 16.27 7.05 -1.07
N ALA A 68 16.30 5.87 -1.68
CA ALA A 68 17.04 5.60 -2.92
C ALA A 68 16.29 6.03 -4.19
N ILE A 69 15.00 5.68 -4.32
CA ILE A 69 14.19 5.94 -5.54
C ILE A 69 13.21 7.11 -5.39
N GLY A 70 13.04 7.64 -4.18
CA GLY A 70 12.23 8.80 -3.89
C GLY A 70 10.73 8.51 -3.70
N PRO A 71 10.02 9.37 -2.94
CA PRO A 71 8.66 9.11 -2.44
C PRO A 71 7.61 8.95 -3.55
N LYS A 72 7.76 9.65 -4.69
CA LYS A 72 6.79 9.59 -5.80
C LYS A 72 6.71 8.20 -6.43
N LEU A 73 7.85 7.57 -6.70
CA LEU A 73 7.89 6.24 -7.32
C LEU A 73 7.49 5.16 -6.31
N THR A 74 7.95 5.25 -5.05
CA THR A 74 7.53 4.31 -4.01
C THR A 74 6.03 4.36 -3.74
N LEU A 75 5.41 5.54 -3.77
CA LEU A 75 3.95 5.66 -3.66
C LEU A 75 3.25 5.02 -4.87
N PHE A 76 3.76 5.23 -6.09
CA PHE A 76 3.18 4.60 -7.28
C PHE A 76 3.24 3.07 -7.21
N PHE A 77 4.41 2.50 -6.89
CA PHE A 77 4.56 1.05 -6.75
C PHE A 77 3.77 0.47 -5.58
N GLY A 78 3.69 1.18 -4.45
CA GLY A 78 2.87 0.76 -3.30
C GLY A 78 1.37 0.69 -3.63
N SER A 79 0.83 1.72 -4.29
CA SER A 79 -0.57 1.75 -4.73
C SER A 79 -0.86 0.69 -5.79
N PHE A 80 0.09 0.46 -6.72
CA PHE A 80 -0.05 -0.56 -7.75
C PHE A 80 -0.05 -1.97 -7.17
N GLY A 81 0.81 -2.24 -6.18
CA GLY A 81 0.85 -3.52 -5.46
C GLY A 81 -0.49 -3.88 -4.81
N TYR A 82 -1.22 -2.88 -4.27
CA TYR A 82 -2.57 -3.10 -3.75
C TYR A 82 -3.59 -3.50 -4.84
N THR A 83 -3.42 -3.00 -6.07
CA THR A 83 -4.29 -3.40 -7.20
C THR A 83 -4.05 -4.85 -7.63
N LEU A 84 -2.85 -5.38 -7.41
CA LEU A 84 -2.54 -6.80 -7.66
C LEU A 84 -3.00 -7.71 -6.51
N TYR A 85 -3.12 -7.17 -5.30
CA TYR A 85 -3.61 -7.89 -4.12
C TYR A 85 -5.14 -8.01 -4.10
N ALA A 86 -5.84 -6.98 -4.58
CA ALA A 86 -7.29 -6.94 -4.73
C ALA A 86 -7.80 -7.82 -5.88
#